data_AF-A0A2V5MFU4-F1
#
_entry.id   AF-A0A2V5MFU4-F1
#
_cell.length_a   1.000
_cell.length_b   1.000
_cell.length_c   1.000
_cell.angle_alpha   90.00
_cell.angle_beta   90.00
_cell.angle_gamma   90.00
#
_symmetry.space_group_name_H-M   'P 1'
#
loop_
_entity.id
_entity.type
_entity.pdbx_description
1 polymer ?
#
loop_
_entity_poly.entity_id
_entity_poly.type
_entity_poly.pdbx_seq_one_letter_code
_entity_poly.pdbx_strand_id
1 'polypeptide(L)'
;VECLTDNRNRTAPEIRNIFKAGSLGQPGSVAFFFNHLGVVEATHADANRDAEGDAIEAGAQEIEPLEADEVPAGQKGARFLTDIKDLDTVSKALRTAGWNIIASC
;
A
#
# COMPACT_ATOMS: atom_id res chain seq x y z
N VAL A 1 -12.70 -2.72 -8.53
CA VAL A 1 -11.95 -2.84 -9.80
C VAL A 1 -11.82 -1.45 -10.38
N GLU A 2 -10.61 -0.93 -10.35
CA GLU A 2 -10.28 0.35 -11.00
C GLU A 2 -9.77 0.07 -12.42
N CYS A 3 -10.13 0.91 -13.39
CA CYS A 3 -9.78 0.70 -14.79
C CYS A 3 -9.42 2.02 -15.45
N LEU A 4 -8.29 2.05 -16.17
CA LEU A 4 -7.97 3.09 -17.14
C LEU A 4 -8.29 2.55 -18.54
N THR A 5 -9.20 3.20 -19.27
CA THR A 5 -9.63 2.74 -20.60
C THR A 5 -9.98 3.89 -21.52
N ASP A 6 -9.68 3.73 -22.80
CA ASP A 6 -10.08 4.61 -23.89
C ASP A 6 -11.52 4.35 -24.37
N ASN A 7 -12.11 3.20 -24.00
CA ASN A 7 -13.44 2.81 -24.43
C ASN A 7 -14.21 2.04 -23.33
N ARG A 8 -15.03 2.78 -22.58
CA ARG A 8 -15.90 2.22 -21.54
C ARG A 8 -16.88 1.16 -22.05
N ASN A 9 -17.36 1.30 -23.30
CA ASN A 9 -18.32 0.37 -23.89
C ASN A 9 -17.70 -0.99 -24.24
N ARG A 10 -16.37 -1.04 -24.41
CA ARG A 10 -15.61 -2.29 -24.54
C ARG A 10 -15.28 -2.90 -23.17
N THR A 11 -14.72 -2.08 -22.28
CA THR A 11 -14.21 -2.57 -20.99
C THR A 11 -15.32 -3.06 -20.05
N ALA A 12 -16.47 -2.38 -19.98
CA ALA A 12 -17.53 -2.80 -19.06
C ALA A 12 -18.08 -4.22 -19.36
N PRO A 13 -18.38 -4.60 -20.62
CA PRO A 13 -18.69 -5.99 -20.97
C PRO A 13 -17.56 -6.99 -20.68
N GLU A 14 -16.29 -6.64 -20.95
CA GLU A 14 -15.14 -7.50 -20.68
C GLU A 14 -15.00 -7.80 -19.17
N ILE A 15 -15.13 -6.79 -18.32
CA ILE A 15 -15.15 -6.96 -16.86
C ILE A 15 -16.30 -7.88 -16.46
N ARG A 16 -17.53 -7.67 -16.95
CA ARG A 16 -18.66 -8.57 -16.65
C ARG A 16 -18.39 -10.02 -17.10
N ASN A 17 -17.72 -10.19 -18.23
CA ASN A 17 -17.34 -11.51 -18.74
C ASN A 17 -16.32 -12.22 -17.82
N ILE A 18 -15.36 -11.49 -17.25
CA ILE A 18 -14.39 -12.03 -16.29
C ILE A 18 -15.10 -12.52 -15.01
N PHE A 19 -16.11 -11.78 -14.54
CA PHE A 19 -16.91 -12.14 -13.36
C PHE A 19 -17.99 -13.21 -13.64
N LYS A 20 -17.99 -13.92 -14.78
CA LYS A 20 -19.04 -14.90 -15.14
C LYS A 20 -19.24 -16.04 -14.14
N ALA A 21 -18.20 -16.44 -13.42
CA ALA A 21 -18.29 -17.47 -12.38
C ALA A 21 -18.85 -16.92 -11.04
N GLY A 22 -19.04 -15.60 -10.95
CA GLY A 22 -19.64 -14.90 -9.81
C GLY A 22 -20.65 -13.85 -10.29
N SER A 23 -20.75 -12.72 -9.58
CA SER A 23 -21.63 -11.61 -9.96
C SER A 23 -20.96 -10.26 -9.69
N LEU A 24 -21.12 -9.32 -10.61
CA LEU A 24 -20.71 -7.93 -10.45
C LEU A 24 -21.86 -7.14 -9.81
N GLY A 25 -21.63 -6.64 -8.58
CA GLY A 25 -22.58 -5.80 -7.87
C GLY A 25 -22.77 -4.41 -8.50
N GLN A 26 -23.71 -3.64 -7.95
CA GLN A 26 -23.87 -2.22 -8.32
C GLN A 26 -22.66 -1.39 -7.88
N PRO A 27 -22.36 -0.25 -8.53
CA PRO A 27 -21.31 0.66 -8.09
C PRO A 27 -21.45 0.98 -6.59
N GLY A 28 -20.38 0.79 -5.83
CA GLY A 28 -20.37 1.03 -4.38
C GLY A 28 -20.86 -0.11 -3.49
N SER A 29 -21.39 -1.22 -4.05
CA SER A 29 -22.00 -2.30 -3.26
C SER A 29 -21.09 -2.96 -2.22
N VAL A 30 -19.77 -2.87 -2.42
CA VAL A 30 -18.75 -3.37 -1.48
C VAL A 30 -17.69 -2.31 -1.17
N ALA A 31 -17.85 -1.07 -1.63
CA ALA A 31 -16.81 -0.04 -1.47
C ALA A 31 -16.54 0.29 0.00
N PHE A 32 -17.56 0.21 0.85
CA PHE A 32 -17.45 0.46 2.29
C PHE A 32 -16.63 -0.58 3.05
N PHE A 33 -16.27 -1.71 2.44
CA PHE A 33 -15.37 -2.70 3.04
C PHE A 33 -13.88 -2.36 2.85
N PHE A 34 -13.55 -1.33 2.06
CA PHE A 34 -12.18 -1.00 1.71
C PHE A 34 -11.86 0.44 2.13
N ASN A 35 -10.73 0.61 2.80
CA ASN A 35 -10.15 1.92 3.06
C ASN A 35 -9.18 2.26 1.92
N HIS A 36 -9.19 3.51 1.47
CA HIS A 36 -8.21 4.02 0.52
C HIS A 36 -7.10 4.70 1.32
N LEU A 37 -5.96 4.03 1.41
CA LEU A 37 -4.80 4.43 2.21
C LEU A 37 -3.57 4.58 1.31
N GLY A 38 -2.64 5.42 1.73
CA GLY A 38 -1.28 5.42 1.20
C GLY A 38 -0.45 4.33 1.86
N VAL A 39 0.48 3.76 1.11
CA VAL A 39 1.36 2.68 1.55
C VAL A 39 2.81 3.01 1.21
N VAL A 40 3.69 2.90 2.19
CA VAL A 40 5.14 3.00 2.00
C VAL A 40 5.79 1.68 2.44
N GLU A 41 6.43 0.98 1.52
CA GLU A 41 7.19 -0.23 1.82
C GLU A 41 8.67 0.11 1.85
N ALA A 42 9.35 -0.25 2.94
CA ALA A 42 10.74 0.10 3.12
C ALA A 42 11.54 -0.93 3.91
N THR A 43 12.85 -0.94 3.68
CA THR A 43 13.80 -1.72 4.46
C THR A 43 14.82 -0.85 5.17
N HIS A 44 15.35 -1.34 6.28
CA HIS A 44 16.39 -0.69 7.05
C HIS A 44 17.55 -1.67 7.29
N ALA A 45 18.79 -1.19 7.13
CA ALA A 45 19.98 -2.03 7.24
C ALA A 45 20.21 -2.60 8.66
N ASP A 46 19.74 -1.88 9.68
CA ASP A 46 19.70 -2.39 11.06
C ASP A 46 18.44 -3.23 11.28
N ALA A 47 18.60 -4.54 11.45
CA ALA A 47 17.52 -5.49 11.75
C ALA A 47 16.83 -5.22 13.10
N ASN A 48 17.49 -4.53 14.03
CA ASN A 48 16.95 -4.21 15.34
C ASN A 48 16.30 -2.82 15.39
N ARG A 49 16.18 -2.14 14.25
CA ARG A 49 15.54 -0.81 14.17
C ARG A 49 14.11 -0.87 14.70
N ASP A 50 13.78 0.09 15.56
CA ASP A 50 12.42 0.27 16.07
C ASP A 50 11.54 0.91 14.98
N ALA A 51 10.90 0.03 14.19
CA ALA A 51 10.03 0.45 13.11
C ALA A 51 8.72 1.09 13.61
N GLU A 52 8.23 0.69 14.79
CA GLU A 52 7.02 1.27 15.38
C GLU A 52 7.28 2.70 15.85
N GLY A 53 8.41 2.94 16.52
CA GLY A 53 8.84 4.29 16.90
C GLY A 53 9.01 5.22 15.69
N ASP A 54 9.65 4.74 14.63
CA ASP A 54 9.81 5.49 13.38
C ASP A 54 8.46 5.73 12.67
N ALA A 55 7.54 4.77 12.71
CA ALA A 55 6.19 4.92 12.15
C ALA A 55 5.43 6.07 12.84
N ILE A 56 5.47 6.10 14.17
CA ILE A 56 4.81 7.14 14.97
C ILE A 56 5.39 8.52 14.65
N GLU A 57 6.72 8.65 14.61
CA GLU A 57 7.39 9.92 14.31
C GLU A 57 7.13 10.38 12.86
N ALA A 58 7.08 9.45 11.91
CA ALA A 58 6.78 9.74 10.52
C ALA A 58 5.31 10.12 10.26
N GLY A 59 4.40 9.82 11.19
CA GLY A 59 2.96 10.05 11.05
C GLY A 59 2.24 8.93 10.29
N ALA A 60 2.78 7.71 10.28
CA ALA A 60 2.08 6.54 9.80
C ALA A 60 0.96 6.15 10.80
N GLN A 61 -0.16 5.67 10.26
CA GLN A 61 -1.33 5.26 11.04
C GLN A 61 -1.22 3.81 11.51
N GLU A 62 -0.62 2.96 10.69
CA GLU A 62 -0.46 1.54 10.95
C GLU A 62 0.85 1.04 10.35
N ILE A 63 1.40 -0.04 10.92
CA ILE A 63 2.62 -0.67 10.46
C ILE A 63 2.43 -2.18 10.40
N GLU A 64 2.88 -2.78 9.31
CA GLU A 64 2.91 -4.22 9.11
C GLU A 64 4.36 -4.65 8.78
N PRO A 65 4.83 -5.81 9.28
CA PRO A 65 6.09 -6.38 8.80
C PRO A 65 5.95 -6.80 7.33
N LEU A 66 7.01 -6.62 6.53
CA LEU A 66 7.08 -7.22 5.19
C LEU A 66 7.34 -8.72 5.27
N GLU A 67 6.99 -9.45 4.21
CA GLU A 67 7.22 -10.89 4.14
C GLU A 67 8.72 -11.20 4.05
N ALA A 68 9.14 -12.35 4.58
CA ALA A 68 10.56 -12.67 4.74
C ALA A 68 11.33 -12.79 3.41
N ASP A 69 10.64 -13.08 2.31
CA ASP A 69 11.20 -13.14 0.96
C ASP A 69 11.37 -11.76 0.30
N GLU A 70 10.65 -10.75 0.79
CA GLU A 70 10.74 -9.35 0.35
C GLU A 70 11.87 -8.59 1.07
N VAL A 71 12.33 -9.09 2.21
CA VAL A 71 13.35 -8.45 3.06
C VAL A 71 14.73 -9.06 2.83
N PRO A 72 15.75 -8.27 2.45
CA PRO A 72 17.12 -8.76 2.34
C PRO A 72 17.65 -9.30 3.68
N ALA A 73 18.48 -10.33 3.63
CA ALA A 73 19.03 -10.96 4.83
C ALA A 73 19.75 -9.95 5.73
N GLY A 74 19.38 -9.94 7.02
CA GLY A 74 19.95 -9.05 8.02
C GLY A 74 19.37 -7.62 8.02
N GLN A 75 18.29 -7.36 7.28
CA GLN A 75 17.56 -6.09 7.31
C GLN A 75 16.21 -6.22 8.02
N LYS A 76 15.65 -5.08 8.42
CA LYS A 76 14.27 -4.95 8.87
C LYS A 76 13.42 -4.48 7.69
N GLY A 77 12.30 -5.11 7.40
CA GLY A 77 11.32 -4.62 6.43
C GLY A 77 9.99 -4.30 7.10
N ALA A 78 9.37 -3.21 6.67
CA ALA A 78 8.05 -2.80 7.14
C ALA A 78 7.27 -2.06 6.06
N ARG A 79 5.95 -2.22 6.12
CA ARG A 79 4.95 -1.47 5.39
C ARG A 79 4.31 -0.47 6.34
N PHE A 80 4.35 0.80 5.98
CA PHE A 80 3.80 1.91 6.74
C PHE A 80 2.54 2.39 6.02
N LEU A 81 1.39 2.24 6.66
CA LEU A 81 0.09 2.67 6.13
C LEU A 81 -0.22 4.08 6.65
N THR A 82 -0.78 4.90 5.78
CA THR A 82 -1.06 6.31 6.09
C THR A 82 -2.29 6.83 5.35
N ASP A 83 -2.77 8.00 5.74
CA ASP A 83 -3.71 8.76 4.92
C ASP A 83 -3.04 9.12 3.58
N ILE A 84 -3.77 9.05 2.48
CA ILE A 84 -3.25 9.35 1.14
C ILE A 84 -2.58 10.73 1.05
N LYS A 85 -3.15 11.72 1.75
CA LYS A 85 -2.62 13.10 1.79
C LYS A 85 -1.25 13.19 2.46
N ASP A 86 -0.91 12.23 3.32
CA ASP A 86 0.30 12.23 4.14
C ASP A 86 1.40 11.33 3.56
N LEU A 87 1.12 10.58 2.49
CA LEU A 87 2.04 9.67 1.80
C LEU A 87 3.42 10.31 1.51
N ASP A 88 3.43 11.51 0.94
CA ASP A 88 4.67 12.22 0.60
C ASP A 88 5.46 12.62 1.85
N THR A 89 4.76 13.09 2.89
CA THR A 89 5.37 13.49 4.16
C THR A 89 5.99 12.29 4.88
N VAL A 90 5.22 11.20 5.01
CA VAL A 90 5.66 9.95 5.64
C VAL A 90 6.85 9.36 4.89
N SER A 91 6.80 9.29 3.55
CA SER A 91 7.88 8.78 2.72
C SER A 91 9.19 9.56 2.92
N LYS A 92 9.11 10.89 3.00
CA LYS A 92 10.28 11.76 3.26
C LYS A 92 10.82 11.59 4.69
N ALA A 93 9.94 11.48 5.69
CA ALA A 93 10.33 11.28 7.07
C ALA A 93 11.07 9.94 7.23
N LEU A 94 10.53 8.85 6.67
CA LEU A 94 11.16 7.53 6.69
C LEU A 94 12.53 7.52 5.99
N ARG A 95 12.67 8.19 4.85
CA ARG A 95 13.98 8.37 4.19
C ARG A 95 14.98 9.09 5.09
N THR A 96 14.54 10.12 5.81
CA THR A 96 15.38 10.88 6.74
C THR A 96 15.79 10.02 7.94
N ALA A 97 14.90 9.14 8.40
CA ALA A 97 15.14 8.16 9.45
C ALA A 97 16.03 6.97 9.01
N GLY A 98 16.50 6.95 7.75
CA GLY A 98 17.44 5.96 7.23
C GLY A 98 16.80 4.77 6.50
N TRP A 99 15.48 4.77 6.31
CA TRP A 99 14.79 3.72 5.58
C TRP A 99 15.02 3.83 4.07
N ASN A 100 15.28 2.68 3.45
CA ASN A 100 15.33 2.51 2.01
C ASN A 100 13.92 2.17 1.50
N ILE A 101 13.27 3.14 0.86
CA ILE A 101 11.92 2.96 0.31
C ILE A 101 11.97 2.10 -0.96
N ILE A 102 11.26 0.97 -0.94
CA ILE A 102 11.09 0.05 -2.07
C ILE A 102 9.93 0.50 -2.95
N ALA A 103 8.79 0.80 -2.33
CA ALA A 103 7.57 1.23 -3.00
C ALA A 103 6.84 2.30 -2.18
N SER A 104 6.12 3.18 -2.88
CA SER A 104 5.26 4.19 -2.28
C SER A 104 4.08 4.42 -3.23
N CYS A 105 2.87 4.11 -2.79
CA CYS A 105 1.65 4.18 -3.59
C CYS A 105 0.44 4.70 -2.78
#